data_AF-A0A803QWJ7-F1
#
_entry.id   AF-A0A803QWJ7-F1
#
_cell.length_a   1.000
_cell.length_b   1.000
_cell.length_c   1.000
_cell.angle_alpha   90.00
_cell.angle_beta   90.00
_cell.angle_gamma   90.00
#
_symmetry.space_group_name_H-M   'P 1'
#
loop_
_entity.id
_entity.type
_entity.pdbx_description
1 polymer ?
#
loop_
_entity_poly.entity_id
_entity_poly.type
_entity_poly.pdbx_seq_one_letter_code
_entity_poly.pdbx_strand_id
1 'polypeptide(L)'
;MALSKVLIISLLFSLLVLNIVEADDTTAIGDVAEGSLKKKSIDCGGSCAARCRLSSRPRLCKRACGTCCQRCNCVPPGTAGNLEVITTTVLSSTSDESNLQSPLPQKIDCDGACDARCEKSSRPRLCKRACGTCCARCDCVPPGTSGNYDACPCYANMTTHGGRHKCP
;
A
#
# COMPACT_ATOMS: atom_id res chain seq x y z
N MET A 1 -63.17 -35.37 -3.11
CA MET A 1 -61.81 -35.81 -3.48
C MET A 1 -60.99 -34.77 -4.24
N ALA A 2 -61.59 -33.79 -4.95
CA ALA A 2 -60.85 -32.75 -5.69
C ALA A 2 -60.51 -31.49 -4.85
N LEU A 3 -61.41 -31.08 -3.95
CA LEU A 3 -61.24 -29.91 -3.08
C LEU A 3 -60.04 -30.02 -2.13
N SER A 4 -59.77 -31.22 -1.60
CA SER A 4 -58.64 -31.45 -0.69
C SER A 4 -57.29 -31.30 -1.39
N LYS A 5 -57.19 -31.58 -2.70
CA LYS A 5 -55.92 -31.49 -3.44
C LYS A 5 -55.55 -30.05 -3.76
N VAL A 6 -56.55 -29.20 -4.00
CA VAL A 6 -56.35 -27.76 -4.28
C VAL A 6 -55.87 -27.01 -3.03
N LEU A 7 -56.42 -27.35 -1.85
CA LEU A 7 -56.00 -26.75 -0.59
C LEU A 7 -54.55 -27.12 -0.22
N ILE A 8 -54.14 -28.36 -0.50
CA ILE A 8 -52.75 -28.82 -0.27
C ILE A 8 -51.77 -28.08 -1.19
N ILE A 9 -52.11 -27.89 -2.47
CA ILE A 9 -51.26 -27.16 -3.42
C ILE A 9 -51.16 -25.67 -3.02
N SER A 10 -52.26 -25.06 -2.59
CA SER A 10 -52.25 -23.67 -2.11
C SER A 10 -51.41 -23.49 -0.84
N LEU A 11 -51.52 -24.42 0.12
CA LEU A 11 -50.71 -24.39 1.35
C LEU A 11 -49.22 -24.58 1.07
N LEU A 12 -48.87 -25.49 0.15
CA LEU A 12 -47.49 -25.71 -0.27
C LEU A 12 -46.91 -24.48 -0.99
N PHE A 13 -47.70 -23.83 -1.84
CA PHE A 13 -47.27 -22.62 -2.53
C PHE A 13 -47.06 -21.44 -1.56
N SER A 14 -47.94 -21.27 -0.57
CA SER A 14 -47.78 -20.27 0.48
C SER A 14 -46.57 -20.54 1.40
N LEU A 15 -46.30 -21.80 1.74
CA LEU A 15 -45.10 -22.18 2.49
C LEU A 15 -43.83 -21.96 1.69
N LEU A 16 -43.84 -22.23 0.39
CA LEU A 16 -42.69 -22.01 -0.49
C LEU A 16 -42.34 -20.52 -0.60
N VAL A 17 -43.34 -19.63 -0.67
CA VAL A 17 -43.13 -18.17 -0.69
C VAL A 17 -42.54 -17.65 0.62
N LEU A 18 -42.94 -18.20 1.78
CA LEU A 18 -42.37 -17.81 3.08
C LEU A 18 -40.89 -18.20 3.21
N ASN A 19 -40.46 -19.33 2.63
CA ASN A 19 -39.04 -19.75 2.64
C ASN A 19 -38.14 -18.93 1.71
N ILE A 20 -38.67 -18.18 0.74
CA ILE A 20 -37.87 -17.36 -0.19
C ILE A 20 -37.50 -16.00 0.45
N VAL A 21 -38.19 -15.58 1.51
CA VAL A 21 -37.92 -14.31 2.21
C VAL A 21 -36.71 -14.38 3.17
N GLU A 22 -36.20 -15.58 3.48
CA GLU A 22 -35.04 -15.80 4.36
C GLU A 22 -33.72 -16.05 3.62
N ALA A 23 -33.69 -15.88 2.29
CA ALA A 23 -32.49 -16.00 1.47
C ALA A 23 -32.25 -14.76 0.60
N ASP A 24 -32.17 -13.58 1.23
CA ASP A 24 -31.28 -12.54 0.72
C ASP A 24 -30.02 -12.60 1.58
N ASP A 25 -28.94 -13.08 0.98
CA ASP A 25 -27.61 -13.07 1.57
C ASP A 25 -27.26 -11.62 1.93
N THR A 26 -27.42 -11.31 3.21
CA THR A 26 -26.52 -10.41 3.92
C THR A 26 -25.09 -10.75 3.49
N THR A 27 -24.56 -9.92 2.60
CA THR A 27 -23.13 -9.82 2.34
C THR A 27 -22.51 -9.27 3.62
N ALA A 28 -22.13 -10.16 4.53
CA ALA A 28 -21.41 -9.84 5.74
C ALA A 28 -20.11 -10.63 5.80
N ILE A 29 -19.02 -10.04 5.32
CA ILE A 29 -17.69 -10.02 5.98
C ILE A 29 -17.04 -8.67 5.57
N GLY A 30 -16.86 -7.67 6.43
CA GLY A 30 -17.02 -7.68 7.88
C GLY A 30 -17.15 -6.31 8.55
N ASP A 31 -17.62 -6.45 9.78
CA ASP A 31 -17.36 -5.72 11.03
C ASP A 31 -17.95 -4.33 11.28
N VAL A 32 -18.86 -4.34 12.27
CA VAL A 32 -19.47 -3.24 13.00
C VAL A 32 -18.57 -2.87 14.19
N ALA A 33 -18.44 -1.55 14.40
CA ALA A 33 -18.16 -0.81 15.65
C ALA A 33 -16.98 -1.22 16.57
N GLU A 34 -15.99 -0.32 16.66
CA GLU A 34 -15.57 0.45 17.87
C GLU A 34 -14.12 0.93 17.69
N GLY A 35 -13.89 2.23 17.88
CA GLY A 35 -12.57 2.77 18.21
C GLY A 35 -11.55 2.94 17.06
N SER A 36 -10.94 4.12 17.04
CA SER A 36 -9.72 4.48 16.30
C SER A 36 -9.91 4.80 14.81
N LEU A 37 -9.61 6.05 14.46
CA LEU A 37 -9.38 6.57 13.11
C LEU A 37 -8.36 5.71 12.34
N LYS A 38 -8.77 4.56 11.81
CA LYS A 38 -7.97 3.80 10.85
C LYS A 38 -8.17 4.46 9.49
N LYS A 39 -7.26 5.39 9.17
CA LYS A 39 -7.03 5.95 7.84
C LYS A 39 -7.19 4.83 6.79
N LYS A 40 -8.23 4.92 5.96
CA LYS A 40 -8.51 3.95 4.89
C LYS A 40 -7.27 3.86 3.98
N SER A 41 -6.57 2.73 4.00
CA SER A 41 -5.41 2.47 3.15
C SER A 41 -5.90 2.17 1.72
N ILE A 42 -5.32 2.82 0.71
CA ILE A 42 -5.68 2.57 -0.70
C ILE A 42 -5.13 1.22 -1.15
N ASP A 43 -5.85 0.52 -2.03
CA ASP A 43 -5.27 -0.59 -2.78
C ASP A 43 -4.32 -0.06 -3.86
N CYS A 44 -3.04 0.06 -3.50
CA CYS A 44 -1.98 0.43 -4.44
C CYS A 44 -1.86 -0.57 -5.60
N GLY A 45 -2.16 -1.85 -5.38
CA GLY A 45 -2.02 -2.90 -6.39
C GLY A 45 -3.00 -2.68 -7.54
N GLY A 46 -4.30 -2.63 -7.23
CA GLY A 46 -5.36 -2.34 -8.18
C GLY A 46 -5.23 -0.95 -8.80
N SER A 47 -4.96 0.07 -8.00
CA SER A 47 -4.87 1.46 -8.49
C SER A 47 -3.70 1.65 -9.47
N CYS A 48 -2.53 1.10 -9.15
CA CYS A 48 -1.38 1.14 -10.07
C CYS A 48 -1.57 0.24 -11.28
N ALA A 49 -2.30 -0.87 -11.17
CA ALA A 49 -2.64 -1.69 -12.31
C ALA A 49 -3.50 -0.94 -13.33
N ALA A 50 -4.51 -0.20 -12.86
CA ALA A 50 -5.36 0.65 -13.70
C ALA A 50 -4.53 1.76 -14.37
N ARG A 51 -3.75 2.52 -13.59
CA ARG A 51 -2.97 3.65 -14.12
C ARG A 51 -1.92 3.23 -15.15
N CYS A 52 -1.27 2.09 -14.93
CA CYS A 52 -0.21 1.60 -15.81
C CYS A 52 -0.72 0.73 -16.98
N ARG A 53 -2.04 0.59 -17.17
CA ARG A 53 -2.62 -0.34 -18.17
C ARG A 53 -2.15 -0.07 -19.59
N LEU A 54 -1.96 1.19 -19.98
CA LEU A 54 -1.52 1.60 -21.33
C LEU A 54 -0.02 1.88 -21.42
N SER A 55 0.76 1.63 -20.37
CA SER A 55 2.20 1.86 -20.41
C SER A 55 2.89 0.85 -21.33
N SER A 56 3.79 1.33 -22.20
CA SER A 56 4.69 0.47 -22.98
C SER A 56 5.63 -0.39 -22.12
N ARG A 57 5.79 -0.04 -20.84
CA ARG A 57 6.62 -0.75 -19.85
C ARG A 57 5.84 -0.99 -18.56
N PRO A 58 4.81 -1.85 -18.56
CA PRO A 58 3.82 -1.93 -17.49
C PRO A 58 4.44 -2.39 -16.16
N ARG A 59 5.42 -3.29 -16.16
CA ARG A 59 6.10 -3.71 -14.92
C ARG A 59 6.92 -2.60 -14.28
N LEU A 60 7.61 -1.79 -15.10
CA LEU A 60 8.39 -0.65 -14.60
C LEU A 60 7.47 0.44 -14.05
N CYS A 61 6.38 0.73 -14.78
CA CYS A 61 5.35 1.67 -14.34
C CYS A 61 4.71 1.24 -13.01
N LYS A 62 4.22 -0.01 -12.90
CA LYS A 62 3.57 -0.52 -11.67
C LYS A 62 4.52 -0.47 -10.47
N ARG A 63 5.81 -0.80 -10.67
CA ARG A 63 6.83 -0.67 -9.62
C ARG A 63 6.98 0.77 -9.16
N ALA A 64 7.14 1.72 -10.09
CA ALA A 64 7.29 3.14 -9.76
C ALA A 64 6.04 3.69 -9.05
N CYS A 65 4.86 3.42 -9.61
CA CYS A 65 3.58 3.79 -9.02
C CYS A 65 3.42 3.23 -7.60
N GLY A 66 3.74 1.94 -7.40
CA GLY A 66 3.67 1.30 -6.09
C GLY A 66 4.58 1.98 -5.06
N THR A 67 5.81 2.34 -5.44
CA THR A 67 6.71 3.08 -4.55
C THR A 67 6.13 4.43 -4.13
N CYS A 68 5.55 5.20 -5.06
CA CYS A 68 4.89 6.46 -4.74
C CYS A 68 3.64 6.24 -3.86
N CYS A 69 2.82 5.25 -4.19
CA CYS A 69 1.59 4.94 -3.47
C CYS A 69 1.83 4.49 -2.02
N GLN A 70 2.89 3.71 -1.76
CA GLN A 70 3.24 3.32 -0.40
C GLN A 70 3.70 4.51 0.46
N ARG A 71 4.26 5.55 -0.16
CA ARG A 71 4.66 6.79 0.53
C ARG A 71 3.50 7.76 0.70
N CYS A 72 2.70 7.96 -0.34
CA CYS A 72 1.69 9.01 -0.41
C CYS A 72 0.25 8.51 -0.16
N ASN A 73 0.02 7.20 -0.11
CA ASN A 73 -1.28 6.54 -0.01
C ASN A 73 -2.30 7.04 -1.06
N CYS A 74 -1.83 7.36 -2.27
CA CYS A 74 -2.66 7.83 -3.37
C CYS A 74 -2.12 7.39 -4.74
N VAL A 75 -3.03 7.24 -5.70
CA VAL A 75 -2.71 7.04 -7.12
C VAL A 75 -3.71 7.88 -7.94
N PRO A 76 -3.25 8.88 -8.70
CA PRO A 76 -4.14 9.64 -9.55
C PRO A 76 -4.89 8.74 -10.55
N PRO A 77 -6.17 9.04 -10.85
CA PRO A 77 -6.95 8.28 -11.83
C PRO A 77 -6.40 8.37 -13.26
N GLY A 78 -7.00 7.64 -14.21
CA GLY A 78 -6.57 7.68 -15.61
C GLY A 78 -5.21 7.02 -15.85
N THR A 79 -4.69 7.13 -17.08
CA THR A 79 -3.45 6.44 -17.52
C THR A 79 -2.29 7.37 -17.83
N ALA A 80 -2.52 8.68 -17.87
CA ALA A 80 -1.53 9.74 -18.06
C ALA A 80 -2.11 11.10 -17.58
N GLY A 81 -1.26 12.08 -17.27
CA GLY A 81 -1.68 13.43 -16.89
C GLY A 81 -2.13 13.59 -15.43
N ASN A 82 -3.16 14.43 -15.21
CA ASN A 82 -3.99 14.56 -14.01
C ASN A 82 -3.33 14.85 -12.65
N LEU A 83 -2.26 15.64 -12.63
CA LEU A 83 -1.60 16.08 -11.39
C LEU A 83 -2.45 17.06 -10.56
N GLU A 84 -3.42 17.74 -11.17
CA GLU A 84 -4.27 18.77 -10.53
C GLU A 84 -5.33 18.21 -9.55
N VAL A 85 -5.54 16.89 -9.51
CA VAL A 85 -6.48 16.27 -8.55
C VAL A 85 -5.88 16.19 -7.14
N ILE A 86 -4.56 16.37 -6.99
CA ILE A 86 -3.87 16.31 -5.69
C ILE A 86 -3.78 17.69 -5.02
N THR A 87 -3.83 18.79 -5.77
CA THR A 87 -3.49 20.12 -5.23
C THR A 87 -4.61 20.80 -4.44
N THR A 88 -5.85 20.35 -4.53
CA THR A 88 -6.99 20.99 -3.85
C THR A 88 -7.37 20.42 -2.49
N THR A 89 -6.74 19.32 -2.04
CA THR A 89 -7.10 18.67 -0.75
C THR A 89 -5.97 18.65 0.28
N VAL A 90 -4.81 19.25 0.02
CA VAL A 90 -3.65 19.27 0.95
C VAL A 90 -3.43 20.63 1.62
N LEU A 91 -4.37 21.58 1.50
CA LEU A 91 -4.36 22.80 2.30
C LEU A 91 -5.18 22.60 3.57
N SER A 92 -4.62 21.85 4.52
CA SER A 92 -4.93 21.95 5.95
C SER A 92 -3.87 21.19 6.75
N SER A 93 -3.36 21.85 7.79
CA SER A 93 -2.44 21.36 8.84
C SER A 93 -0.94 21.29 8.53
N THR A 94 -0.31 22.46 8.43
CA THR A 94 0.96 22.70 9.15
C THR A 94 0.62 23.46 10.44
N SER A 95 0.69 22.76 11.57
CA SER A 95 0.72 23.35 12.90
C SER A 95 1.74 22.55 13.73
N ASP A 96 2.84 23.25 14.01
CA ASP A 96 3.54 23.29 15.28
C ASP A 96 4.39 22.09 15.72
N GLU A 97 5.69 22.36 15.65
CA GLU A 97 6.73 21.97 16.60
C GLU A 97 6.20 22.00 18.06
N SER A 98 6.12 20.84 18.70
CA SER A 98 6.35 20.76 20.14
C SER A 98 6.93 19.40 20.52
N ASN A 99 8.10 19.52 21.14
CA ASN A 99 8.94 18.48 21.70
C ASN A 99 8.21 17.68 22.79
N LEU A 100 8.10 16.36 22.60
CA LEU A 100 8.03 15.41 23.72
C LEU A 100 8.82 14.14 23.36
N GLN A 101 10.05 14.12 23.87
CA GLN A 101 10.94 12.98 23.88
C GLN A 101 10.27 11.77 24.56
N SER A 102 10.10 10.70 23.80
CA SER A 102 10.08 9.31 24.27
C SER A 102 10.99 8.54 23.31
N PRO A 103 11.87 7.61 23.75
CA PRO A 103 12.69 6.81 22.83
C PRO A 103 11.82 5.75 22.14
N LEU A 104 10.88 6.22 21.33
CA LEU A 104 10.35 5.44 20.23
C LEU A 104 11.53 5.16 19.29
N PRO A 105 11.61 3.98 18.66
CA PRO A 105 12.65 3.70 17.68
C PRO A 105 12.64 4.82 16.65
N GLN A 106 13.69 5.66 16.66
CA GLN A 106 13.74 6.84 15.82
C GLN A 106 13.76 6.35 14.37
N LYS A 107 12.64 6.54 13.69
CA LYS A 107 12.48 6.16 12.30
C LYS A 107 13.39 7.05 11.47
N ILE A 108 14.48 6.48 10.95
CA ILE A 108 15.45 7.21 10.13
C ILE A 108 14.76 7.80 8.88
N ASP A 109 15.19 9.00 8.48
CA ASP A 109 14.86 9.52 7.16
C ASP A 109 15.69 8.78 6.08
N CYS A 110 15.08 7.70 5.56
CA CYS A 110 15.68 6.93 4.48
C CYS A 110 15.92 7.76 3.21
N ASP A 111 15.13 8.80 2.94
CA ASP A 111 15.30 9.58 1.72
C ASP A 111 16.58 10.42 1.80
N GLY A 112 16.76 11.20 2.89
CA GLY A 112 18.00 11.93 3.13
C GLY A 112 19.23 11.03 3.25
N ALA A 113 19.12 9.93 3.99
CA ALA A 113 20.25 9.01 4.19
C ALA A 113 20.67 8.30 2.89
N CYS A 114 19.71 7.86 2.08
CA CYS A 114 20.03 7.25 0.78
C CYS A 114 20.51 8.27 -0.25
N ASP A 115 20.13 9.53 -0.13
CA ASP A 115 20.64 10.60 -0.97
C ASP A 115 22.13 10.83 -0.74
N ALA A 116 22.57 10.89 0.52
CA ALA A 116 23.99 10.95 0.88
C ALA A 116 24.74 9.69 0.43
N ARG A 117 24.19 8.49 0.71
CA ARG A 117 24.83 7.21 0.33
C ARG A 117 25.06 7.09 -1.18
N CYS A 118 24.14 7.61 -1.98
CA CYS A 118 24.14 7.45 -3.43
C CYS A 118 24.71 8.65 -4.20
N GLU A 119 25.25 9.65 -3.51
CA GLU A 119 25.72 10.91 -4.10
C GLU A 119 26.76 10.70 -5.21
N LYS A 120 27.72 9.80 -4.98
CA LYS A 120 28.80 9.49 -5.95
C LYS A 120 28.48 8.30 -6.87
N SER A 121 27.25 7.78 -6.83
CA SER A 121 26.87 6.66 -7.69
C SER A 121 26.75 7.11 -9.13
N SER A 122 27.33 6.36 -10.07
CA SER A 122 27.12 6.57 -11.51
C SER A 122 25.66 6.34 -11.94
N ARG A 123 24.85 5.69 -11.09
CA ARG A 123 23.44 5.37 -11.35
C ARG A 123 22.59 5.76 -10.13
N PRO A 124 22.49 7.07 -9.80
CA PRO A 124 21.95 7.53 -8.52
C PRO A 124 20.50 7.08 -8.30
N ARG A 125 19.65 7.11 -9.33
CA ARG A 125 18.26 6.62 -9.23
C ARG A 125 18.16 5.13 -8.93
N LEU A 126 19.06 4.31 -9.48
CA LEU A 126 19.10 2.87 -9.21
C LEU A 126 19.60 2.61 -7.79
N CYS A 127 20.66 3.31 -7.39
CA CYS A 127 21.24 3.27 -6.05
C CYS A 127 20.20 3.64 -4.99
N LYS A 128 19.56 4.82 -5.10
CA LYS A 128 18.55 5.30 -4.15
C LYS A 128 17.40 4.32 -4.00
N ARG A 129 16.96 3.68 -5.10
CA ARG A 129 15.91 2.65 -5.04
C ARG A 129 16.34 1.40 -4.26
N ALA A 130 17.57 0.93 -4.47
CA ALA A 130 18.11 -0.21 -3.75
C ALA A 130 18.33 0.13 -2.26
N CYS A 131 18.98 1.25 -1.98
CA CYS A 131 19.19 1.78 -0.63
C CYS A 131 17.86 1.92 0.11
N GLY A 132 16.84 2.57 -0.48
CA GLY A 132 15.55 2.76 0.18
C GLY A 132 14.83 1.45 0.50
N THR A 133 15.02 0.40 -0.31
CA THR A 133 14.47 -0.94 0.00
C THR A 133 15.19 -1.58 1.19
N CYS A 134 16.51 -1.37 1.32
CA CYS A 134 17.29 -1.87 2.43
C CYS A 134 17.03 -1.07 3.71
N CYS A 135 16.98 0.25 3.60
CA CYS A 135 16.65 1.15 4.70
C CYS A 135 15.25 0.88 5.25
N ALA A 136 14.23 0.74 4.40
CA ALA A 136 12.87 0.43 4.88
C ALA A 136 12.74 -0.93 5.59
N ARG A 137 13.72 -1.83 5.43
CA ARG A 137 13.74 -3.13 6.11
C ARG A 137 14.62 -3.13 7.37
N CYS A 138 15.70 -2.38 7.34
CA CYS A 138 16.74 -2.40 8.36
C CYS A 138 16.77 -1.14 9.23
N ASP A 139 15.97 -0.13 8.89
CA ASP A 139 15.94 1.21 9.50
C ASP A 139 17.34 1.80 9.76
N CYS A 140 18.26 1.53 8.83
CA CYS A 140 19.68 1.89 8.94
C CYS A 140 20.27 2.07 7.54
N VAL A 141 21.10 3.11 7.37
CA VAL A 141 21.93 3.33 6.18
C VAL A 141 23.35 3.64 6.66
N PRO A 142 24.38 2.89 6.22
CA PRO A 142 25.73 3.13 6.69
C PRO A 142 26.29 4.46 6.16
N PRO A 143 27.15 5.14 6.94
CA PRO A 143 27.66 6.47 6.57
C PRO A 143 28.61 6.41 5.37
N GLY A 144 28.78 7.56 4.70
CA GLY A 144 29.59 7.69 3.49
C GLY A 144 28.90 7.16 2.24
N THR A 145 29.61 7.18 1.11
CA THR A 145 29.08 6.79 -0.21
C THR A 145 29.38 5.34 -0.61
N SER A 146 30.21 4.64 0.17
CA SER A 146 30.60 3.23 -0.02
C SER A 146 31.19 2.67 1.28
N GLY A 147 31.12 1.34 1.46
CA GLY A 147 31.70 0.70 2.65
C GLY A 147 30.93 0.96 3.95
N ASN A 148 31.63 0.86 5.09
CA ASN A 148 31.08 1.04 6.45
C ASN A 148 29.89 0.13 6.77
N TYR A 149 29.82 -1.04 6.15
CA TYR A 149 28.69 -1.96 6.31
C TYR A 149 28.57 -2.50 7.75
N ASP A 150 29.66 -2.47 8.52
CA ASP A 150 29.69 -2.86 9.94
C ASP A 150 28.79 -1.99 10.81
N ALA A 151 28.53 -0.74 10.40
CA ALA A 151 27.59 0.15 11.10
C ALA A 151 26.13 -0.32 11.00
N CYS A 152 25.78 -1.09 9.95
CA CYS A 152 24.44 -1.59 9.71
C CYS A 152 24.47 -3.07 9.25
N PRO A 153 24.61 -4.04 10.16
CA PRO A 153 24.73 -5.46 9.80
C PRO A 153 23.53 -6.01 9.01
N CYS A 154 22.30 -5.56 9.30
CA CYS A 154 21.12 -5.94 8.51
C CYS A 154 21.26 -5.49 7.05
N TYR A 155 21.71 -4.24 6.82
CA TYR A 155 21.92 -3.68 5.49
C TYR A 155 23.05 -4.43 4.75
N ALA A 156 24.11 -4.80 5.46
CA ALA A 156 25.24 -5.58 4.95
C ALA A 156 24.83 -6.99 4.46
N ASN A 157 23.95 -7.66 5.20
CA ASN A 157 23.61 -9.07 4.97
C ASN A 157 22.45 -9.27 3.98
N MET A 158 21.84 -8.19 3.49
CA MET A 158 20.75 -8.30 2.52
C MET A 158 21.25 -8.73 1.14
N THR A 159 20.70 -9.84 0.66
CA THR A 159 21.01 -10.41 -0.66
C THR A 159 19.81 -10.37 -1.60
N THR A 160 20.11 -10.42 -2.89
CA THR A 160 19.12 -10.71 -3.94
C THR A 160 18.83 -12.21 -3.97
N HIS A 161 17.78 -12.63 -4.67
CA HIS A 161 17.49 -14.05 -4.88
C HIS A 161 18.68 -14.81 -5.53
N GLY A 162 19.54 -14.11 -6.28
CA GLY A 162 20.77 -14.68 -6.86
C GLY A 162 21.99 -14.68 -5.92
N GLY A 163 21.81 -14.48 -4.62
CA GLY A 163 22.88 -14.51 -3.61
C GLY A 163 23.83 -13.30 -3.62
N ARG A 164 23.67 -12.37 -4.58
CA ARG A 164 24.51 -11.15 -4.65
C ARG A 164 24.08 -10.12 -3.61
N HIS A 165 25.05 -9.39 -3.06
CA HIS A 165 24.80 -8.25 -2.17
C HIS A 165 23.83 -7.26 -2.83
N LYS A 166 22.76 -6.91 -2.12
CA LYS A 166 21.63 -6.16 -2.68
C LYS A 166 21.77 -4.65 -2.49
N CYS A 167 22.34 -4.23 -1.38
CA CYS A 167 22.35 -2.84 -0.96
C CYS A 167 23.60 -2.12 -1.49
N PRO A 168 23.53 -0.81 -1.79
CA PRO A 168 24.69 -0.04 -2.21
C PRO A 168 25.63 0.31 -1.05
#